data_AF-A0AAW0KBF3-F1
#
_entry.id   AF-A0AAW0KBF3-F1
#
_cell.length_a   1.000
_cell.length_b   1.000
_cell.length_c   1.000
_cell.angle_alpha   90.00
_cell.angle_beta   90.00
_cell.angle_gamma   90.00
#
_symmetry.space_group_name_H-M   'P 1'
#
loop_
_entity.id
_entity.type
_entity.pdbx_description
1 polymer ?
#
loop_
_entity_poly.entity_id
_entity_poly.type
_entity_poly.pdbx_seq_one_letter_code
_entity_poly.pdbx_strand_id
1 'polypeptide(L)' 'MEMKSNPETDDYRYFDPKMLRSNDSSVPRNKNPFHEAIVFVVGGGNYIEYQNLVDYIKVQLGHLILSLGGVSFIVQHLS' A
#
# COMPACT_ATOMS: atom_id res chain seq x y z
N MET A 1 -2.20 -3.08 -8.84
CA MET A 1 -2.26 -1.64 -8.47
C MET A 1 -1.64 -0.82 -9.59
N GLU A 2 -2.39 0.07 -10.24
CA GLU A 2 -1.86 0.95 -11.30
C GLU A 2 -1.16 2.16 -10.69
N MET A 3 0.10 2.43 -11.07
CA MET A 3 0.78 3.69 -10.71
C MET A 3 0.42 4.80 -11.70
N LYS A 4 -0.83 5.27 -11.63
CA LYS A 4 -1.22 6.57 -12.19
C LYS A 4 -0.78 7.67 -11.23
N SER A 5 -0.41 8.85 -11.74
CA SER A 5 -0.12 10.00 -10.89
C SER A 5 -1.35 10.30 -10.04
N ASN A 6 -1.21 10.21 -8.72
CA ASN A 6 -2.24 10.59 -7.76
C ASN A 6 -1.60 11.58 -6.78
N PRO A 7 -2.07 12.84 -6.72
CA PRO A 7 -1.51 13.86 -5.85
C PRO A 7 -1.47 13.44 -4.37
N GLU A 8 -2.35 12.54 -3.94
CA GLU A 8 -2.35 12.00 -2.56
C GLU A 8 -1.14 11.10 -2.25
N THR A 9 -0.52 10.53 -3.28
CA THR A 9 0.59 9.57 -3.14
C THR A 9 1.90 10.07 -3.75
N ASP A 10 1.89 11.25 -4.36
CA ASP A 10 3.07 11.80 -5.02
C ASP A 10 4.18 12.12 -4.02
N ASP A 11 3.82 12.59 -2.82
CA ASP A 11 4.75 12.89 -1.73
C ASP A 11 5.27 11.64 -0.99
N TYR A 12 4.83 10.43 -1.35
CA TYR A 12 5.31 9.20 -0.72
C TYR A 12 6.75 8.90 -1.12
N ARG A 13 7.58 8.59 -0.12
CA ARG A 13 8.95 8.13 -0.37
C ARG A 13 8.92 6.78 -1.10
N TYR A 14 9.67 6.70 -2.18
CA TYR A 14 9.83 5.48 -2.96
C TYR A 14 11.21 4.87 -2.70
N PHE A 15 11.22 3.59 -2.38
CA PHE A 15 12.44 2.83 -2.11
C PHE A 15 12.51 1.62 -3.05
N ASP A 16 13.64 1.47 -3.75
CA ASP A 16 13.97 0.25 -4.49
C ASP A 16 15.13 -0.47 -3.80
N PRO A 17 14.91 -1.63 -3.16
CA PRO A 17 15.97 -2.41 -2.51
C PRO A 17 17.11 -2.81 -3.44
N LYS A 18 16.89 -2.84 -4.76
CA LYS A 18 17.92 -3.17 -5.76
C LYS A 18 18.85 -1.99 -6.04
N MET A 19 18.46 -0.77 -5.66
CA MET A 19 19.31 0.41 -5.79
C MET A 19 20.23 0.52 -4.56
N LEU A 20 21.51 0.24 -4.78
CA LEU A 20 22.53 0.18 -3.72
C LEU A 20 22.77 1.52 -3.00
N ARG A 21 22.44 2.66 -3.62
CA ARG A 21 22.48 4.00 -3.02
C ARG A 21 21.46 4.91 -3.70
N SER A 22 20.41 5.31 -2.98
CA SER A 22 19.43 6.28 -3.46
C SER A 22 20.07 7.67 -3.46
N ASN A 23 20.27 8.26 -4.65
CA ASN A 23 20.35 9.71 -4.74
C ASN A 23 18.90 10.20 -4.63
N ASP A 24 18.57 10.95 -3.57
CA ASP A 24 17.20 11.27 -3.12
C ASP A 24 16.28 11.92 -4.18
N SER A 25 16.83 12.36 -5.31
CA SER A 25 16.15 13.25 -6.25
C SER A 25 15.55 12.58 -7.49
N SER A 26 15.78 11.29 -7.79
CA SER A 26 15.25 10.72 -9.04
C SER A 26 15.16 9.19 -9.11
N VAL A 27 14.66 8.50 -8.08
CA VAL A 27 14.39 7.05 -8.23
C VAL A 27 13.24 6.86 -9.22
N PRO A 28 13.44 6.16 -10.36
CA PRO A 28 12.39 5.93 -11.32
C PRO A 28 11.29 5.05 -10.71
N ARG A 29 10.07 5.60 -10.54
CA ARG A 29 8.91 4.80 -10.13
C ARG A 29 8.54 3.83 -11.25
N ASN A 30 8.55 2.53 -10.95
CA ASN A 30 8.09 1.51 -11.90
C ASN A 30 6.60 1.72 -12.19
N LYS A 31 6.24 1.91 -13.46
CA LYS A 31 4.85 2.15 -13.90
C LYS A 31 4.06 0.86 -14.15
N ASN A 32 4.72 -0.30 -14.10
CA ASN A 32 4.05 -1.58 -14.30
C ASN A 32 3.10 -1.90 -13.14
N PRO A 33 1.97 -2.56 -13.41
CA PRO A 33 1.05 -2.94 -12.36
C PRO A 33 1.67 -3.98 -11.41
N PHE A 34 1.54 -3.73 -10.11
CA PHE A 34 1.91 -4.69 -9.08
C PHE A 34 0.85 -5.79 -8.95
N HIS A 35 1.33 -7.03 -8.80
CA HIS A 35 0.52 -8.25 -8.60
C HIS A 35 0.49 -8.67 -7.13
N GLU A 36 1.46 -8.23 -6.34
CA GLU A 36 1.52 -8.43 -4.90
C GLU A 36 1.82 -7.08 -4.23
N ALA A 37 1.18 -6.84 -3.09
CA ALA A 37 1.43 -5.66 -2.28
C ALA A 37 1.30 -5.98 -0.78
N ILE A 38 2.10 -5.29 0.03
CA ILE A 38 2.04 -5.36 1.49
C ILE A 38 1.71 -3.95 1.99
N VAL A 39 0.68 -3.84 2.81
CA VAL A 39 0.30 -2.61 3.51
C VAL A 39 0.66 -2.80 4.98
N PHE A 40 1.47 -1.91 5.53
CA PHE A 40 1.84 -1.93 6.94
C PHE A 40 1.40 -0.64 7.62
N VAL A 41 0.47 -0.76 8.57
CA VAL A 41 -0.06 0.39 9.31
C VAL A 41 0.75 0.59 10.60
N VAL A 42 1.45 1.73 10.68
CA VAL A 42 2.17 2.16 11.89
C VAL A 42 1.19 2.84 12.85
N GLY A 43 1.23 2.49 14.13
CA GLY A 43 0.31 3.02 15.15
C GLY A 43 -0.94 2.16 15.41
N GLY A 44 -1.19 1.18 14.54
CA GLY A 44 -2.28 0.21 14.66
C GLY A 44 -3.32 0.39 13.56
N GLY A 45 -3.79 -0.74 13.03
CA GLY A 45 -4.85 -0.77 12.01
C GLY A 45 -6.22 -1.07 12.61
N ASN A 46 -7.26 -0.76 11.86
CA ASN A 46 -8.65 -1.01 12.22
C ASN A 46 -9.29 -2.01 11.23
N TYR A 47 -10.28 -2.77 11.70
CA TYR A 47 -11.08 -3.67 10.87
C TYR A 47 -11.81 -2.97 9.71
N ILE A 48 -12.19 -1.69 9.87
CA ILE A 48 -12.81 -0.93 8.77
C ILE A 48 -11.82 -0.71 7.64
N GLU A 49 -10.57 -0.36 7.94
CA GLU A 49 -9.51 -0.17 6.94
C GLU A 49 -9.21 -1.48 6.21
N TYR A 50 -9.20 -2.60 6.94
CA TYR A 50 -9.10 -3.92 6.35
C TYR A 50 -10.24 -4.23 5.38
N GLN A 51 -11.50 -3.98 5.76
CA GLN A 51 -12.65 -4.20 4.88
C GLN A 51 -12.58 -3.36 3.60
N ASN A 52 -12.24 -2.08 3.74
CA ASN A 52 -12.08 -1.19 2.59
C ASN A 52 -11.02 -1.71 1.61
N LEU A 53 -9.91 -2.24 2.12
CA LEU A 53 -8.85 -2.85 1.29
C LEU A 53 -9.31 -4.15 0.62
N VAL A 54 -10.01 -5.02 1.35
CA VAL A 54 -10.58 -6.25 0.79
C VAL A 54 -11.54 -5.95 -0.36
N ASP A 55 -12.41 -4.97 -0.19
CA ASP A 55 -13.37 -4.59 -1.23
C ASP A 55 -12.69 -3.93 -2.43
N TYR A 56 -11.66 -3.11 -2.20
CA TYR A 56 -10.83 -2.54 -3.27
C TYR A 56 -10.19 -3.63 -4.16
N ILE A 57 -9.65 -4.70 -3.57
CA ILE A 57 -9.00 -5.78 -4.33
C ILE A 57 -10.00 -6.55 -5.20
N LYS A 58 -11.21 -6.80 -4.69
CA LYS A 58 -12.26 -7.49 -5.45
C LYS A 58 -12.61 -6.74 -6.75
N VAL A 59 -12.55 -5.41 -6.72
CA VAL A 59 -12.80 -4.56 -7.90
C VAL A 59 -11.64 -4.62 -8.90
N GLN A 60 -10.40 -4.83 -8.43
CA GLN A 60 -9.22 -4.90 -9.30
C GLN A 60 -8.97 -6.30 -9.88
N LEU A 61 -9.80 -6.69 -10.85
CA LEU A 61 -9.62 -7.80 -11.81
C LEU A 61 -8.73 -8.99 -11.36
N GLY A 62 -8.95 -9.50 -10.15
CA GLY A 62 -8.55 -10.83 -9.68
C GLY A 62 -7.04 -11.14 -9.55
N HIS A 63 -6.13 -10.22 -9.84
CA HIS A 63 -4.68 -10.52 -9.91
C HIS A 63 -3.83 -9.86 -8.82
N LEU A 64 -4.40 -9.02 -7.96
CA LEU A 64 -3.67 -8.39 -6.85
C LEU A 64 -3.83 -9.21 -5.56
N ILE A 65 -2.72 -9.75 -5.04
CA ILE A 65 -2.65 -10.33 -3.70
C ILE A 65 -2.21 -9.22 -2.73
N LEU A 66 -3.02 -8.95 -1.69
CA LEU A 66 -2.70 -7.95 -0.66
C LEU A 66 -2.52 -8.61 0.70
N SER A 67 -1.43 -8.28 1.37
CA SER A 67 -1.24 -8.59 2.80
C SER A 67 -1.35 -7.30 3.61
N LEU A 68 -2.22 -7.28 4.63
CA LEU A 68 -2.32 -6.18 5.59
C LEU A 68 -1.66 -6.60 6.90
N GLY A 69 -0.68 -5.81 7.34
CA GLY A 69 -0.06 -5.90 8.65
C GLY A 69 -0.17 -4.59 9.42
N GLY A 70 0.09 -4.65 10.73
CA GLY A 70 0.15 -3.47 11.57
C GLY A 70 0.74 -3.79 12.94
N VAL A 71 1.05 -2.75 13.72
CA VAL A 71 1.61 -2.89 15.08
C VAL A 71 0.59 -3.50 16.05
N SER A 72 -0.69 -3.20 15.87
CA SER A 72 -1.83 -3.75 16.61
C SER A 72 -3.09 -3.66 15.75
N PHE A 73 -4.06 -4.56 15.93
CA PHE A 73 -5.39 -4.42 15.33
C PHE A 73 -6.39 -4.03 16.41
N ILE A 74 -6.94 -2.82 16.28
CA ILE A 74 -7.90 -2.30 17.25
C ILE A 74 -9.30 -2.74 16.82
N VAL A 75 -9.97 -3.53 17.66
CA VAL A 75 -11.40 -3.83 17.52
C VAL A 75 -12.15 -2.61 18.03
N GLN A 76 -12.79 -1.86 17.14
CA GLN A 76 -13.63 -0.74 17.54
C GLN A 76 -14.91 -1.28 18.16
N HIS A 77 -15.01 -1.23 19.49
CA HIS A 77 -16.26 -1.53 20.19
C HIS A 77 -17.24 -0.37 19.90
N LEU A 78 -18.26 -0.63 19.10
CA LEU A 78 -19.38 0.29 18.91
C LEU A 78 -20.18 0.33 20.22
N SER A 79 -20.08 1.43 20.95
CA SER A 79 -20.98 1.75 22.07
C SER A 79 -22.26 2.38 21.57
#